data_AF-A0A2S0QBH8-F1
#
_entry.id   AF-A0A2S0QBH8-F1
#
_cell.length_a   1.000
_cell.length_b   1.000
_cell.length_c   1.000
_cell.angle_alpha   90.00
_cell.angle_beta   90.00
_cell.angle_gamma   90.00
#
_symmetry.space_group_name_H-M   'P 1'
#
loop_
_entity.id
_entity.type
_entity.pdbx_description
1 polymer ?
#
loop_
_entity_poly.entity_id
_entity_poly.type
_entity_poly.pdbx_seq_one_letter_code
_entity_poly.pdbx_strand_id
1 'polypeptide(L)' 'MELWQPEGASYYNGELIVQPQQRWTPEEQLEMLDTHPLFTGFCPQCGAEFDRDYVSRVHWDCNNCGWKDDSI' A
#
# COMPACT_ATOMS: atom_id res chain seq x y z
N MET A 1 2.47 -36.62 5.77
CA MET A 1 3.43 -35.84 6.59
C MET A 1 3.02 -34.40 6.44
N GLU A 2 2.56 -33.77 7.52
CA GLU A 2 2.30 -32.33 7.55
C GLU A 2 3.66 -31.63 7.67
N LEU A 3 4.03 -30.87 6.65
CA LEU A 3 5.21 -30.01 6.69
C LEU A 3 4.99 -28.97 7.78
N TRP A 4 5.84 -28.96 8.79
CA TRP A 4 5.83 -27.93 9.82
C TRP A 4 6.04 -26.56 9.19
N GLN A 5 5.21 -25.58 9.58
CA GLN A 5 5.30 -24.19 9.13
C GLN A 5 5.25 -23.26 10.35
N PRO A 6 6.16 -22.26 10.45
CA PRO A 6 6.08 -21.25 11.50
C PRO A 6 4.89 -20.31 11.25
N GLU A 7 4.33 -19.74 12.33
CA GLU A 7 3.23 -18.77 12.25
C GLU A 7 3.64 -17.57 11.37
N GLY A 8 2.84 -17.29 10.33
CA GLY A 8 3.11 -16.21 9.36
C GLY A 8 3.95 -16.62 8.13
N ALA A 9 4.35 -17.88 8.00
CA ALA A 9 5.03 -18.38 6.80
C ALA A 9 4.17 -19.38 6.01
N SER A 10 4.38 -19.41 4.71
CA SER A 10 3.76 -20.37 3.78
C SER A 10 4.80 -20.90 2.80
N TYR A 11 4.58 -22.09 2.24
CA TYR A 11 5.42 -22.60 1.16
C TYR A 11 4.87 -22.13 -0.18
N TYR A 12 5.70 -21.47 -0.99
CA TYR A 12 5.40 -21.12 -2.37
C TYR A 12 6.48 -21.70 -3.27
N ASN A 13 6.07 -22.53 -4.23
CA ASN A 13 6.98 -23.24 -5.14
C ASN A 13 8.08 -24.06 -4.41
N GLY A 14 7.77 -24.60 -3.23
CA GLY A 14 8.73 -25.35 -2.42
C GLY A 14 9.68 -24.50 -1.57
N GLU A 15 9.59 -23.18 -1.64
CA GLU A 15 10.36 -22.24 -0.83
C GLU A 15 9.51 -21.69 0.32
N LEU A 16 10.08 -21.59 1.51
CA LEU A 16 9.40 -21.01 2.67
C LEU A 16 9.42 -19.48 2.54
N ILE A 17 8.25 -18.90 2.28
CA ILE A 17 8.06 -17.46 2.23
C ILE A 17 7.42 -16.99 3.54
N VAL A 18 8.02 -15.97 4.16
CA VAL A 18 7.36 -15.23 5.24
C VAL A 18 6.47 -14.21 4.57
N GLN A 19 5.16 -14.34 4.71
CA GLN A 19 4.27 -13.33 4.19
C GLN A 19 4.49 -12.06 5.01
N PRO A 20 4.75 -10.90 4.36
CA PRO A 20 4.76 -9.65 5.09
C PRO A 20 3.42 -9.54 5.82
N GLN A 21 3.46 -9.24 7.12
CA GLN A 21 2.24 -9.13 7.90
C GLN A 21 1.35 -8.09 7.22
N GLN A 22 0.25 -8.58 6.66
CA GLN A 22 -0.68 -7.77 5.90
C GLN A 22 -1.37 -6.85 6.89
N ARG A 23 -0.87 -5.61 7.01
CA ARG A 23 -1.35 -4.63 7.99
C ARG A 23 -2.79 -4.20 7.74
N TRP A 24 -3.21 -4.24 6.47
CA TRP A 24 -4.52 -3.82 6.02
C TRP A 24 -5.45 -5.00 5.76
N THR A 25 -6.67 -4.88 6.26
CA THR A 25 -7.80 -5.73 5.86
C THR A 25 -8.07 -5.58 4.35
N PRO A 26 -8.76 -6.55 3.72
CA PRO A 26 -9.15 -6.43 2.31
C PRO A 26 -9.95 -5.16 2.01
N GLU A 27 -10.79 -4.71 2.95
CA GLU A 27 -11.60 -3.49 2.78
C GLU A 27 -10.73 -2.23 2.78
N GLU A 28 -9.75 -2.14 3.69
CA GLU A 28 -8.78 -1.03 3.71
C GLU A 28 -7.92 -1.01 2.44
N GLN A 29 -7.56 -2.17 1.89
CA GLN A 29 -6.84 -2.24 0.62
C GLN A 29 -7.69 -1.72 -0.55
N LEU A 30 -8.98 -2.05 -0.57
CA LEU A 30 -9.91 -1.52 -1.57
C LEU A 30 -10.03 0.00 -1.45
N GLU A 31 -10.17 0.52 -0.22
CA GLU A 31 -10.22 1.97 0.02
C GLU A 31 -8.94 2.67 -0.46
N MET A 32 -7.77 2.06 -0.26
CA MET A 32 -6.51 2.60 -0.78
C MET A 32 -6.51 2.73 -2.30
N LEU A 33 -7.02 1.72 -3.02
CA LEU A 33 -7.10 1.77 -4.49
C LEU A 33 -7.98 2.91 -4.99
N ASP A 34 -9.05 3.23 -4.26
CA ASP A 34 -10.02 4.26 -4.64
C ASP A 34 -9.65 5.68 -4.17
N THR A 35 -8.80 5.81 -3.15
CA THR A 35 -8.53 7.11 -2.50
C THR A 35 -7.08 7.57 -2.61
N HIS A 36 -6.12 6.63 -2.69
CA HIS A 36 -4.72 6.99 -2.55
C HIS A 36 -4.16 7.65 -3.83
N PRO A 37 -3.39 8.75 -3.71
CA PRO A 37 -2.84 9.47 -4.87
C PRO A 37 -1.99 8.63 -5.83
N LEU A 38 -1.37 7.56 -5.33
CA LEU A 38 -0.63 6.58 -6.15
C LEU A 38 -1.50 5.97 -7.26
N PHE A 39 -2.79 5.76 -6.97
CA PHE A 39 -3.72 5.10 -7.89
C PHE A 39 -4.64 6.12 -8.56
N THR A 40 -5.09 7.14 -7.83
CA THR A 40 -6.05 8.12 -8.32
C THR A 40 -5.39 9.31 -9.02
N GLY A 41 -4.17 9.68 -8.62
CA GLY A 41 -3.52 10.92 -9.01
C GLY A 41 -4.04 12.17 -8.29
N PHE A 42 -4.94 12.03 -7.30
CA PHE A 42 -5.55 13.16 -6.60
C PHE A 42 -5.43 13.03 -5.08
N CYS A 43 -5.35 14.18 -4.39
CA CYS A 43 -5.36 14.22 -2.94
C CYS A 43 -6.72 13.79 -2.38
N PRO A 44 -6.77 12.79 -1.47
CA PRO A 44 -8.04 12.31 -0.91
C PRO A 44 -8.77 13.36 -0.09
N GLN A 45 -8.05 14.36 0.46
CA GLN A 45 -8.62 15.37 1.35
C GLN A 45 -9.14 16.61 0.60
N CYS A 46 -8.45 17.07 -0.45
CA CYS A 46 -8.81 18.33 -1.14
C CYS A 46 -9.02 18.20 -2.65
N GLY A 47 -8.80 17.01 -3.23
CA GLY A 47 -8.95 16.77 -4.67
C GLY A 47 -7.90 17.44 -5.54
N ALA A 48 -6.82 17.99 -4.97
CA ALA A 48 -5.72 18.55 -5.76
C ALA A 48 -5.04 17.47 -6.60
N GLU A 49 -4.76 17.75 -7.87
CA GLU A 49 -4.04 16.84 -8.77
C GLU A 49 -2.56 16.77 -8.37
N PHE A 50 -2.02 15.56 -8.32
CA PHE A 50 -0.59 15.34 -8.19
C PHE A 50 0.06 15.31 -9.57
N ASP A 51 1.16 16.03 -9.70
CA ASP A 51 1.96 16.00 -10.91
C ASP A 51 2.44 14.57 -11.19
N ARG A 52 2.24 14.12 -12.42
CA ARG A 52 2.37 12.72 -12.85
C ARG A 52 3.82 12.31 -13.13
N ASP A 53 4.83 12.92 -12.50
CA ASP A 53 6.17 12.35 -12.50
C ASP A 53 6.23 11.11 -11.56
N TYR A 54 5.57 10.02 -12.01
CA TYR A 54 5.31 8.79 -11.25
C TYR A 54 6.53 7.89 -11.09
N VAL A 55 7.61 8.12 -11.83
CA VAL A 55 8.76 7.18 -11.90
C VAL A 55 9.68 7.20 -10.68
N SER A 56 9.52 8.14 -9.74
CA SER A 56 10.42 8.24 -8.57
C SER A 56 9.77 8.80 -7.31
N ARG A 57 8.44 8.98 -7.29
CA ARG A 57 7.76 9.59 -6.15
C ARG A 57 7.50 8.56 -5.05
N VAL A 58 8.23 8.71 -3.95
CA VAL A 58 8.08 7.91 -2.71
C VAL A 58 7.16 8.59 -1.69
N HIS A 59 7.00 9.91 -1.77
CA HIS A 59 6.19 10.70 -0.83
C HIS A 59 5.00 11.35 -1.55
N TRP A 60 3.80 11.18 -0.99
CA TRP A 60 2.55 11.71 -1.52
C TRP A 60 2.02 12.87 -0.67
N ASP A 61 2.88 13.84 -0.35
CA ASP A 61 2.49 14.99 0.45
C ASP A 61 1.74 16.02 -0.40
N CYS A 62 0.54 16.39 0.03
CA CYS A 62 -0.27 17.38 -0.64
C CYS A 62 0.13 18.81 -0.24
N ASN A 63 0.71 19.55 -1.17
CA ASN A 63 1.08 20.96 -0.97
C ASN A 63 -0.11 21.91 -0.80
N ASN A 64 -1.32 21.50 -1.17
CA ASN A 64 -2.51 22.35 -1.13
C ASN A 64 -3.20 22.34 0.24
N CYS A 65 -3.36 21.16 0.85
CA CYS A 65 -4.08 21.00 2.13
C CYS A 65 -3.24 20.42 3.26
N GLY A 66 -1.98 20.07 3.01
CA GLY A 66 -1.06 19.53 4.01
C GLY A 66 -1.31 18.07 4.39
N TRP A 67 -2.14 17.34 3.62
CA TRP A 67 -2.29 15.89 3.78
C TRP A 67 -0.95 15.19 3.50
N LYS A 68 -0.62 14.17 4.27
CA LYS A 68 0.61 13.37 4.14
C LYS A 68 0.25 11.90 4.13
N ASP A 69 0.94 11.14 3.31
CA ASP A 69 0.84 9.68 3.35
C ASP A 69 1.74 9.15 4.47
N ASP A 70 1.13 8.73 5.58
CA ASP A 70 1.83 8.15 6.75
C ASP A 70 2.06 6.62 6.61
N SER A 71 1.95 6.07 5.39
CA SER A 71 2.09 4.65 5.09
C SER A 71 3.57 4.22 4.99
N ILE A 72 4.25 4.01 6.14
CA ILE A 72 5.61 3.39 6.22
C ILE A 72 5.58 2.07 6.99
#